data_AF-A0AAN8PGP9-F1
#
_entry.id   AF-A0AAN8PGP9-F1
#
_cell.length_a   1.000
_cell.length_b   1.000
_cell.length_c   1.000
_cell.angle_alpha   90.00
_cell.angle_beta   90.00
_cell.angle_gamma   90.00
#
_symmetry.space_group_name_H-M   'P 1'
#
loop_
_entity.id
_entity.type
_entity.pdbx_description
1 polymer ?
#
loop_
_entity_poly.entity_id
_entity_poly.type
_entity_poly.pdbx_seq_one_letter_code
_entity_poly.pdbx_strand_id
1 'polypeptide(L)'
;MFRIRRSTIFPCKTNELLLALFILWSVVFIFFWQWKNIHEDSHSNQWCQYGQQQFILKGNVKKTLDVTPVYIVEEHHEVLPYWFRSSERNLIPKQGNVLLHIDGHSDGAPPPVFDIISLFQYPRTRKEITAMMQQNDVFIALAAQAGLISRYIWVWPPWESSMVIMENDHVQFNIRMGLLKGLSPGDKYPVCVCLDFIQNFRNMTNYCVHLNDLMDIGDTRKTEIPRDTCEIKRTTVVELVSEDKALELSRSDNWLSPLDNIILDIDEDYYGCEAAIMPLYDVGMTSQTVDVVSEIIQLIFCPSNAGQESQLNSLFYDLIQKIKLVKQLNQRKGGETLDGLGFKKNASKVIYQDFYDTLKNPFLEKSVCKKVEYSLKKLTLILVNYLFRLTVSQLIAVSKVGLCLPVSQSTYEFSPDMGMRLCVGFNRPNRTMVIFHTPTMREIEIRTANMRSLLKNVPAPSVVTVCRSMRDGYTPVKYFSKIEKDVLNALINTYEKISFDSIHYDSDLLGGKPGLPERHFVVE
;
A
#
# COMPACT_ATOMS: atom_id res chain seq x y z
N MET A 1 -61.07 12.40 20.77
CA MET A 1 -60.49 13.71 21.13
C MET A 1 -59.10 13.46 21.67
N PHE A 2 -58.04 13.69 20.87
CA PHE A 2 -56.73 14.24 21.28
C PHE A 2 -55.84 14.31 20.03
N ARG A 3 -55.21 15.46 19.86
CA ARG A 3 -54.78 16.08 18.61
C ARG A 3 -53.26 15.95 18.52
N ILE A 4 -52.75 15.31 17.47
CA ILE A 4 -51.31 15.23 17.18
C ILE A 4 -50.85 16.59 16.66
N ARG A 5 -49.90 17.24 17.36
CA ARG A 5 -49.20 18.44 16.87
C ARG A 5 -47.95 17.99 16.09
N ARG A 6 -47.85 18.46 14.84
CA ARG A 6 -46.64 18.42 14.01
C ARG A 6 -45.56 19.29 14.65
N SER A 7 -44.36 18.74 14.83
CA SER A 7 -43.12 19.50 15.02
C SER A 7 -42.38 19.59 13.68
N THR A 8 -42.12 20.82 13.27
CA THR A 8 -41.36 21.26 12.10
C THR A 8 -39.91 20.76 12.14
N ILE A 9 -39.49 20.09 11.06
CA ILE A 9 -38.09 19.74 10.79
C ILE A 9 -37.43 20.97 10.14
N PHE A 10 -36.44 21.55 10.82
CA PHE A 10 -35.56 22.55 10.23
C PHE A 10 -34.56 21.85 9.29
N PRO A 11 -34.30 22.39 8.08
CA PRO A 11 -33.22 21.90 7.23
C PRO A 11 -31.88 22.33 7.82
N CYS A 12 -31.07 21.36 8.25
CA CYS A 12 -29.67 21.60 8.58
C CYS A 12 -28.92 21.96 7.29
N LYS A 13 -28.63 23.25 7.11
CA LYS A 13 -27.53 23.71 6.24
C LYS A 13 -26.23 23.15 6.82
N THR A 14 -25.59 22.24 6.10
CA THR A 14 -24.25 21.75 6.44
C THR A 14 -23.20 22.73 5.91
N ASN A 15 -22.31 23.12 6.81
CA ASN A 15 -21.33 24.20 6.66
C ASN A 15 -20.24 23.89 5.63
N GLU A 16 -19.80 24.95 4.96
CA GLU A 16 -18.61 25.08 4.08
C GLU A 16 -17.31 24.52 4.68
N LEU A 17 -17.28 24.29 6.00
CA LEU A 17 -16.15 23.71 6.73
C LEU A 17 -15.89 22.24 6.38
N LEU A 18 -16.92 21.43 6.07
CA LEU A 18 -16.77 19.98 5.94
C LEU A 18 -16.09 19.53 4.65
N LEU A 19 -16.14 20.33 3.58
CA LEU A 19 -15.52 20.01 2.29
C LEU A 19 -14.06 20.49 2.22
N ALA A 20 -13.77 21.64 2.85
CA ALA A 20 -12.39 22.04 3.14
C ALA A 20 -11.75 21.01 4.07
N LEU A 21 -12.45 20.56 5.13
CA LEU A 21 -12.02 19.44 5.97
C LEU A 21 -11.87 18.13 5.20
N PHE A 22 -12.52 17.95 4.05
CA PHE A 22 -12.49 16.73 3.27
C PHE A 22 -11.31 16.66 2.27
N ILE A 23 -11.04 17.75 1.54
CA ILE A 23 -9.81 17.91 0.73
C ILE A 23 -8.57 17.95 1.65
N LEU A 24 -8.75 18.41 2.88
CA LEU A 24 -7.76 18.34 3.96
C LEU A 24 -7.71 16.93 4.59
N TRP A 25 -8.78 16.13 4.58
CA TRP A 25 -8.80 14.76 5.14
C TRP A 25 -7.92 13.80 4.36
N SER A 26 -7.82 13.96 3.04
CA SER A 26 -6.84 13.24 2.19
C SER A 26 -5.39 13.66 2.47
N VAL A 27 -5.17 14.74 3.24
CA VAL A 27 -3.87 15.32 3.58
C VAL A 27 -3.55 15.22 5.09
N VAL A 28 -4.51 14.85 5.96
CA VAL A 28 -4.43 15.01 7.44
C VAL A 28 -4.08 13.74 8.24
N PHE A 29 -3.89 12.57 7.63
CA PHE A 29 -3.76 11.33 8.41
C PHE A 29 -2.35 10.95 8.93
N ILE A 30 -1.54 11.94 9.33
CA ILE A 30 -0.24 11.73 9.99
C ILE A 30 -0.39 11.36 11.50
N PHE A 31 -1.56 11.59 12.11
CA PHE A 31 -1.65 11.66 13.59
C PHE A 31 -1.80 10.37 14.39
N PHE A 32 -1.87 9.19 13.78
CA PHE A 32 -2.12 7.96 14.55
C PHE A 32 -0.88 7.08 14.80
N TRP A 33 0.34 7.59 14.55
CA TRP A 33 1.55 6.77 14.64
C TRP A 33 2.48 7.07 15.83
N GLN A 34 2.41 8.23 16.50
CA GLN A 34 3.39 8.58 17.55
C GLN A 34 2.88 8.44 18.99
N TRP A 35 2.42 7.25 19.38
CA TRP A 35 2.45 6.92 20.83
C TRP A 35 2.65 5.44 21.15
N LYS A 36 3.77 4.85 20.69
CA LYS A 36 4.58 3.91 21.48
C LYS A 36 5.83 3.51 20.70
N ASN A 37 6.96 4.12 21.06
CA ASN A 37 8.25 3.47 21.32
C ASN A 37 9.35 4.53 21.30
N ILE A 38 9.45 5.22 22.44
CA ILE A 38 10.69 5.89 22.86
C ILE A 38 11.48 4.83 23.62
N HIS A 39 12.59 4.38 23.06
CA HIS A 39 13.86 4.36 23.78
C HIS A 39 15.04 4.33 22.81
N GLU A 40 15.98 5.21 23.12
CA GLU A 40 17.28 5.47 22.53
C GLU A 40 18.14 4.20 22.41
N ASP A 41 18.97 4.11 21.36
CA ASP A 41 20.40 4.33 21.57
C ASP A 41 21.17 4.56 20.27
N SER A 42 22.05 5.56 20.36
CA SER A 42 23.08 5.94 19.41
C SER A 42 24.18 4.89 19.29
N HIS A 43 24.67 4.62 18.07
CA HIS A 43 26.07 4.87 17.67
C HIS A 43 26.49 4.17 16.37
N SER A 44 27.22 4.95 15.57
CA SER A 44 28.40 4.61 14.75
C SER A 44 28.20 4.07 13.33
N ASN A 45 28.65 4.93 12.41
CA ASN A 45 29.02 4.69 11.03
C ASN A 45 29.98 3.50 10.87
N GLN A 46 29.74 2.65 9.86
CA GLN A 46 30.85 2.18 9.03
C GLN A 46 30.42 1.74 7.62
N TRP A 47 31.33 2.04 6.70
CA TRP A 47 31.18 2.08 5.26
C TRP A 47 31.25 0.69 4.64
N CYS A 48 30.44 0.42 3.60
CA CYS A 48 30.73 -0.63 2.62
C CYS A 48 30.86 -0.03 1.22
N GLN A 49 32.08 -0.10 0.67
CA GLN A 49 32.42 0.21 -0.72
C GLN A 49 32.08 -0.98 -1.61
N TYR A 50 31.37 -0.79 -2.73
CA TYR A 50 31.45 -1.71 -3.88
C TYR A 50 31.12 -1.02 -5.22
N GLY A 51 32.06 -1.11 -6.15
CA GLY A 51 31.84 -1.34 -7.59
C GLY A 51 31.27 -0.21 -8.45
N GLN A 52 32.10 0.75 -8.86
CA GLN A 52 31.81 1.63 -9.99
C GLN A 52 32.04 0.89 -11.32
N GLN A 53 31.04 0.84 -12.20
CA GLN A 53 31.24 0.65 -13.63
C GLN A 53 30.68 1.87 -14.37
N GLN A 54 31.60 2.64 -14.95
CA GLN A 54 31.31 3.78 -15.83
C GLN A 54 30.76 3.27 -17.16
N PHE A 55 29.61 3.81 -17.59
CA PHE A 55 29.21 3.74 -19.00
C PHE A 55 28.97 5.15 -19.54
N ILE A 56 29.69 5.42 -20.62
CA ILE A 56 29.78 6.69 -21.35
C ILE A 56 28.49 6.90 -22.15
N LEU A 57 27.83 8.03 -21.92
CA LEU A 57 26.65 8.47 -22.66
C LEU A 57 27.01 8.91 -24.08
N LYS A 58 26.27 8.42 -25.07
CA LYS A 58 26.15 9.04 -26.40
C LYS A 58 24.69 9.06 -26.85
N GLY A 59 24.20 10.28 -27.12
CA GLY A 59 23.33 10.64 -28.24
C GLY A 59 21.88 10.15 -28.24
N ASN A 60 20.96 11.12 -28.12
CA ASN A 60 19.52 11.00 -28.26
C ASN A 60 19.07 10.40 -29.62
N VAL A 61 18.40 9.25 -29.55
CA VAL A 61 17.36 8.81 -30.49
C VAL A 61 16.26 8.21 -29.62
N LYS A 62 15.00 8.65 -29.79
CA LYS A 62 13.83 8.07 -29.12
C LYS A 62 13.70 6.63 -29.65
N LYS A 63 14.37 5.68 -29.00
CA LYS A 63 14.27 4.27 -29.34
C LYS A 63 12.92 3.82 -28.82
N THR A 64 11.91 3.83 -29.69
CA THR A 64 10.65 3.15 -29.42
C THR A 64 10.99 1.69 -29.17
N LEU A 65 10.96 1.26 -27.91
CA LEU A 65 10.87 -0.16 -27.62
C LEU A 65 9.56 -0.66 -28.25
N ASP A 66 9.61 -1.82 -28.90
CA ASP A 66 8.43 -2.47 -29.48
C ASP A 66 7.42 -2.90 -28.41
N VAL A 67 7.82 -2.84 -27.14
CA VAL A 67 7.07 -3.37 -26.00
C VAL A 67 6.96 -2.30 -24.90
N THR A 68 5.77 -2.17 -24.32
CA THR A 68 5.49 -1.36 -23.13
C THR A 68 5.57 -2.25 -21.90
N PRO A 69 6.51 -2.02 -20.96
CA PRO A 69 6.65 -2.88 -19.80
C PRO A 69 5.48 -2.68 -18.82
N VAL A 70 5.02 -3.77 -18.23
CA VAL A 70 4.04 -3.81 -17.14
C VAL A 70 4.72 -4.36 -15.90
N TYR A 71 4.83 -3.57 -14.84
CA TYR A 71 5.45 -3.99 -13.58
C TYR A 71 4.37 -4.23 -12.52
N ILE A 72 4.39 -5.41 -11.90
CA ILE A 72 3.46 -5.77 -10.82
C ILE A 72 4.22 -5.70 -9.49
N VAL A 73 3.74 -4.87 -8.57
CA VAL A 73 4.33 -4.62 -7.25
C VAL A 73 3.35 -4.99 -6.13
N GLU A 74 3.86 -5.10 -4.90
CA GLU A 74 3.02 -5.46 -3.75
C GLU A 74 2.54 -4.24 -3.02
N GLU A 75 3.48 -3.38 -2.64
CA GLU A 75 3.23 -2.11 -1.97
C GLU A 75 3.38 -0.99 -3.01
N HIS A 76 2.49 -0.02 -2.96
CA HIS A 76 2.32 0.93 -4.05
C HIS A 76 3.53 1.83 -4.28
N HIS A 77 4.23 2.20 -3.21
CA HIS A 77 5.46 3.00 -3.32
C HIS A 77 6.60 2.30 -4.11
N GLU A 78 6.54 0.98 -4.28
CA GLU A 78 7.54 0.19 -5.01
C GLU A 78 7.54 0.47 -6.52
N VAL A 79 6.57 1.22 -7.04
CA VAL A 79 6.54 1.67 -8.44
C VAL A 79 7.67 2.66 -8.77
N LEU A 80 8.17 3.41 -7.78
CA LEU A 80 9.15 4.50 -8.01
C LEU A 80 10.43 4.02 -8.72
N PRO A 81 11.11 2.94 -8.29
CA PRO A 81 12.23 2.36 -9.04
C PRO A 81 11.94 2.08 -10.51
N TYR A 82 10.73 1.66 -10.85
CA TYR A 82 10.33 1.34 -12.22
C TYR A 82 10.06 2.59 -13.06
N TRP A 83 9.40 3.59 -12.48
CA TRP A 83 9.16 4.86 -13.15
C TRP A 83 10.46 5.60 -13.44
N PHE A 84 11.33 5.77 -12.43
CA PHE A 84 12.61 6.45 -12.60
C PHE A 84 13.55 5.71 -13.55
N ARG A 85 13.61 4.36 -13.48
CA ARG A 85 14.39 3.55 -14.42
C ARG A 85 13.85 3.64 -15.85
N SER A 86 12.53 3.68 -16.03
CA SER A 86 11.92 3.88 -17.35
C SER A 86 12.33 5.23 -17.94
N SER A 87 12.39 6.27 -17.10
CA SER A 87 12.88 7.59 -17.52
C SER A 87 14.38 7.59 -17.87
N GLU A 88 15.21 6.93 -17.08
CA GLU A 88 16.65 6.75 -17.38
C GLU A 88 16.90 5.99 -18.69
N ARG A 89 16.00 5.07 -19.05
CA ARG A 89 16.02 4.33 -20.31
C ARG A 89 15.38 5.09 -21.48
N ASN A 90 14.94 6.34 -21.27
CA ASN A 90 14.23 7.18 -22.23
C ASN A 90 12.90 6.57 -22.75
N LEU A 91 12.26 5.70 -21.95
CA LEU A 91 10.88 5.25 -22.21
C LEU A 91 9.89 6.39 -21.96
N ILE A 92 10.13 7.14 -20.89
CA ILE A 92 9.40 8.36 -20.54
C ILE A 92 10.39 9.52 -20.39
N PRO A 93 9.99 10.77 -20.65
CA PRO A 93 10.77 11.96 -20.28
C PRO A 93 11.13 12.02 -18.80
N LYS A 94 12.16 12.81 -18.47
CA LYS A 94 12.52 13.10 -17.06
C LYS A 94 11.55 14.05 -16.36
N GLN A 95 10.74 14.78 -17.13
CA GLN A 95 9.79 15.76 -16.63
C GLN A 95 8.61 15.87 -17.59
N GLY A 96 7.47 16.35 -17.09
CA GLY A 96 6.32 16.64 -17.94
C GLY A 96 5.42 15.44 -18.22
N ASN A 97 5.55 14.34 -17.47
CA ASN A 97 4.71 13.15 -17.66
C ASN A 97 3.33 13.35 -17.02
N VAL A 98 2.34 12.68 -17.60
CA VAL A 98 0.99 12.55 -17.06
C VAL A 98 0.89 11.21 -16.36
N LEU A 99 0.59 11.21 -15.07
CA LEU A 99 0.21 10.01 -14.33
C LEU A 99 -1.31 9.86 -14.42
N LEU A 100 -1.77 8.79 -15.08
CA LEU A 100 -3.15 8.33 -14.98
C LEU A 100 -3.18 7.20 -13.95
N HIS A 101 -3.84 7.46 -12.84
CA HIS A 101 -3.84 6.63 -11.65
C HIS A 101 -5.27 6.14 -11.36
N ILE A 102 -5.48 4.83 -11.43
CA ILE A 102 -6.79 4.19 -11.25
C ILE A 102 -6.75 3.39 -9.95
N ASP A 103 -7.45 3.86 -8.92
CA ASP A 103 -7.21 3.44 -7.54
C ASP A 103 -8.42 3.76 -6.64
N GLY A 104 -8.60 3.00 -5.57
CA GLY A 104 -9.53 3.33 -4.48
C GLY A 104 -9.15 4.59 -3.69
N HIS A 105 -7.89 5.04 -3.77
CA HIS A 105 -7.26 6.09 -2.96
C HIS A 105 -6.41 7.04 -3.82
N SER A 106 -6.01 8.18 -3.24
CA SER A 106 -5.27 9.20 -3.99
C SER A 106 -3.74 9.04 -3.95
N ASP A 107 -3.19 8.52 -2.86
CA ASP A 107 -1.73 8.33 -2.68
C ASP A 107 -0.81 9.54 -2.98
N GLY A 108 -1.37 10.73 -2.86
CA GLY A 108 -0.73 12.02 -3.10
C GLY A 108 -0.42 12.82 -1.83
N ALA A 109 -0.38 12.18 -0.67
CA ALA A 109 -0.10 12.83 0.61
C ALA A 109 1.34 13.36 0.67
N PRO A 110 1.61 14.41 1.47
CA PRO A 110 2.97 14.92 1.65
C PRO A 110 3.85 13.89 2.38
N PRO A 111 5.15 13.79 2.05
CA PRO A 111 6.04 12.85 2.73
C PRO A 111 6.24 13.23 4.21
N PRO A 112 6.35 12.25 5.12
CA PRO A 112 6.54 12.50 6.54
C PRO A 112 7.97 12.97 6.87
N VAL A 113 8.97 12.59 6.06
CA VAL A 113 10.38 12.94 6.30
C VAL A 113 10.97 13.59 5.06
N PHE A 114 11.30 14.89 5.17
CA PHE A 114 11.90 15.67 4.09
C PHE A 114 13.44 15.70 4.13
N ASP A 115 14.08 15.42 5.27
CA ASP A 115 15.54 15.55 5.43
C ASP A 115 16.36 14.51 4.64
N ILE A 116 15.72 13.41 4.30
CA ILE A 116 16.34 12.26 3.63
C ILE A 116 16.17 12.31 2.10
N ILE A 117 15.37 13.26 1.59
CA ILE A 117 15.07 13.41 0.17
C ILE A 117 15.69 14.68 -0.41
N SER A 118 16.11 14.59 -1.67
CA SER A 118 16.61 15.76 -2.42
C SER A 118 15.45 16.61 -2.93
N LEU A 119 14.99 17.56 -2.11
CA LEU A 119 13.85 18.43 -2.42
C LEU A 119 13.96 19.08 -3.81
N PHE A 120 12.91 18.92 -4.61
CA PHE A 120 12.79 19.50 -5.95
C PHE A 120 13.90 19.12 -6.94
N GLN A 121 14.64 18.04 -6.67
CA GLN A 121 15.67 17.52 -7.55
C GLN A 121 15.28 16.15 -8.08
N TYR A 122 15.66 15.90 -9.33
CA TYR A 122 15.52 14.58 -9.91
C TYR A 122 16.53 13.63 -9.25
N PRO A 123 16.11 12.44 -8.75
CA PRO A 123 17.00 11.54 -8.03
C PRO A 123 18.10 11.01 -8.94
N ARG A 124 19.32 10.90 -8.40
CA ARG A 124 20.55 10.50 -9.12
C ARG A 124 21.04 9.12 -8.76
N THR A 125 20.55 8.57 -7.65
CA THR A 125 21.01 7.29 -7.12
C THR A 125 19.84 6.43 -6.68
N ARG A 126 20.04 5.11 -6.66
CA ARG A 126 19.06 4.17 -6.11
C ARG A 126 18.73 4.49 -4.65
N LYS A 127 19.69 4.97 -3.86
CA LYS A 127 19.48 5.35 -2.46
C LYS A 127 18.49 6.51 -2.32
N GLU A 128 18.56 7.50 -3.21
CA GLU A 128 17.61 8.61 -3.22
C GLU A 128 16.20 8.13 -3.60
N ILE A 129 16.08 7.21 -4.57
CA ILE A 129 14.78 6.60 -4.90
C ILE A 129 14.24 5.78 -3.72
N THR A 130 15.09 5.00 -3.05
CA THR A 130 14.71 4.26 -1.85
C THR A 130 14.26 5.20 -0.73
N ALA A 131 14.89 6.37 -0.56
CA ALA A 131 14.43 7.40 0.40
C ALA A 131 13.07 8.01 0.08
N MET A 132 12.60 7.87 -1.17
CA MET A 132 11.26 8.28 -1.57
C MET A 132 10.20 7.20 -1.28
N MET A 133 10.61 5.95 -1.07
CA MET A 133 9.71 4.82 -0.77
C MET A 133 9.38 4.77 0.73
N GLN A 134 8.76 5.83 1.25
CA GLN A 134 8.48 5.96 2.68
C GLN A 134 7.18 5.25 3.09
N GLN A 135 6.09 5.47 2.36
CA GLN A 135 4.75 4.90 2.60
C GLN A 135 3.94 4.84 1.28
N ASN A 136 2.87 4.04 1.23
CA ASN A 136 2.01 3.91 0.05
C ASN A 136 1.28 5.20 -0.31
N ASP A 137 1.01 6.07 0.65
CA ASP A 137 0.21 7.28 0.41
C ASP A 137 1.01 8.51 -0.02
N VAL A 138 2.35 8.43 -0.16
CA VAL A 138 3.22 9.62 -0.37
C VAL A 138 4.05 9.63 -1.65
N PHE A 139 4.15 8.49 -2.35
CA PHE A 139 5.11 8.33 -3.44
C PHE A 139 4.79 9.20 -4.67
N ILE A 140 3.51 9.47 -4.95
CA ILE A 140 3.10 10.33 -6.08
C ILE A 140 3.55 11.77 -5.83
N ALA A 141 3.34 12.28 -4.61
CA ALA A 141 3.80 13.62 -4.23
C ALA A 141 5.31 13.76 -4.38
N LEU A 142 6.07 12.73 -4.02
CA LEU A 142 7.53 12.70 -4.16
C LEU A 142 7.97 12.65 -5.63
N ALA A 143 7.30 11.86 -6.47
CA ALA A 143 7.55 11.86 -7.92
C ALA A 143 7.21 13.21 -8.59
N ALA A 144 6.15 13.87 -8.14
CA ALA A 144 5.78 15.23 -8.56
C ALA A 144 6.82 16.27 -8.11
N GLN A 145 7.29 16.21 -6.86
CA GLN A 145 8.36 17.07 -6.35
C GLN A 145 9.66 16.90 -7.16
N ALA A 146 10.05 15.67 -7.48
CA ALA A 146 11.20 15.38 -8.34
C ALA A 146 11.04 15.98 -9.76
N GLY A 147 9.80 16.29 -10.17
CA GLY A 147 9.44 16.85 -11.46
C GLY A 147 9.08 15.79 -12.50
N LEU A 148 9.10 14.49 -12.13
CA LEU A 148 8.77 13.40 -13.03
C LEU A 148 7.30 13.52 -13.50
N ILE A 149 6.40 13.83 -12.58
CA ILE A 149 4.96 13.98 -12.82
C ILE A 149 4.58 15.47 -12.78
N SER A 150 3.99 15.97 -13.86
CA SER A 150 3.47 17.35 -13.93
C SER A 150 1.95 17.42 -13.98
N ARG A 151 1.29 16.30 -14.32
CA ARG A 151 -0.16 16.17 -14.29
C ARG A 151 -0.49 14.83 -13.64
N TYR A 152 -1.26 14.86 -12.57
CA TYR A 152 -1.68 13.69 -11.82
C TYR A 152 -3.20 13.61 -11.90
N ILE A 153 -3.71 12.51 -12.45
CA ILE A 153 -5.13 12.26 -12.64
C ILE A 153 -5.48 11.02 -11.82
N TRP A 154 -6.30 11.20 -10.78
CA TRP A 154 -6.89 10.11 -10.03
C TRP A 154 -8.27 9.78 -10.56
N VAL A 155 -8.48 8.53 -10.96
CA VAL A 155 -9.79 7.98 -11.29
C VAL A 155 -10.28 7.12 -10.13
N TRP A 156 -11.24 7.63 -9.36
CA TRP A 156 -11.78 6.93 -8.19
C TRP A 156 -13.05 6.12 -8.52
N PRO A 157 -13.27 4.97 -7.86
CA PRO A 157 -14.40 4.10 -8.12
C PRO A 157 -15.69 4.58 -7.42
N PRO A 158 -16.88 4.17 -7.89
CA PRO A 158 -18.16 4.63 -7.34
C PRO A 158 -18.43 4.18 -5.88
N TRP A 159 -17.71 3.17 -5.38
CA TRP A 159 -17.83 2.76 -3.98
C TRP A 159 -17.09 3.67 -3.01
N GLU A 160 -16.19 4.53 -3.49
CA GLU A 160 -15.54 5.56 -2.68
C GLU A 160 -16.50 6.72 -2.44
N SER A 161 -17.47 6.44 -1.57
CA SER A 161 -18.63 7.31 -1.32
C SER A 161 -18.27 8.62 -0.63
N SER A 162 -17.07 8.76 -0.06
CA SER A 162 -16.66 10.03 0.54
C SER A 162 -16.47 11.12 -0.52
N MET A 163 -16.20 10.75 -1.78
CA MET A 163 -16.01 11.67 -2.90
C MET A 163 -17.32 12.21 -3.52
N VAL A 164 -18.49 11.68 -3.15
CA VAL A 164 -19.82 11.93 -3.79
C VAL A 164 -20.37 13.35 -3.57
N ILE A 165 -19.57 14.28 -3.03
CA ILE A 165 -19.96 15.67 -2.73
C ILE A 165 -19.39 16.67 -3.77
N MET A 166 -18.62 16.20 -4.76
CA MET A 166 -17.97 17.08 -5.73
C MET A 166 -18.91 17.52 -6.86
N GLU A 167 -19.01 18.84 -7.08
CA GLU A 167 -19.76 19.41 -8.21
C GLU A 167 -19.17 18.88 -9.53
N ASN A 168 -20.00 18.20 -10.35
CA ASN A 168 -19.65 17.55 -11.63
C ASN A 168 -18.72 16.32 -11.60
N ASP A 169 -18.42 15.74 -10.42
CA ASP A 169 -17.55 14.56 -10.26
C ASP A 169 -16.16 14.68 -10.94
N HIS A 170 -15.70 15.92 -11.17
CA HIS A 170 -14.39 16.27 -11.71
C HIS A 170 -13.92 17.57 -11.10
N VAL A 171 -12.78 17.55 -10.42
CA VAL A 171 -12.16 18.73 -9.82
C VAL A 171 -10.73 18.85 -10.35
N GLN A 172 -10.36 20.07 -10.75
CA GLN A 172 -9.01 20.38 -11.21
C GLN A 172 -8.42 21.57 -10.45
N PHE A 173 -7.20 21.41 -9.99
CA PHE A 173 -6.44 22.44 -9.29
C PHE A 173 -4.94 22.28 -9.55
N ASN A 174 -4.20 23.37 -9.38
CA ASN A 174 -2.74 23.32 -9.40
C ASN A 174 -2.21 23.21 -7.97
N ILE A 175 -1.33 22.26 -7.74
CA ILE A 175 -0.47 22.23 -6.56
C ILE A 175 0.86 22.87 -6.95
N ARG A 176 1.19 24.01 -6.35
CA ARG A 176 2.51 24.63 -6.48
C ARG A 176 3.32 24.37 -5.23
N MET A 177 4.46 23.72 -5.41
CA MET A 177 5.33 23.35 -4.30
C MET A 177 6.62 24.18 -4.40
N GLY A 178 7.09 24.67 -3.27
CA GLY A 178 8.23 25.57 -3.21
C GLY A 178 8.99 25.51 -1.90
N LEU A 179 9.93 26.45 -1.77
CA LEU A 179 10.70 26.67 -0.55
C LEU A 179 10.30 28.00 0.09
N LEU A 180 10.15 28.03 1.41
CA LEU A 180 9.91 29.25 2.15
C LEU A 180 11.10 30.22 2.08
N LYS A 181 10.78 31.50 1.87
CA LYS A 181 11.74 32.61 1.95
C LYS A 181 11.90 33.03 3.41
N GLY A 182 12.94 32.52 4.05
CA GLY A 182 13.25 32.79 5.45
C GLY A 182 12.57 31.78 6.37
N LEU A 183 13.38 30.92 6.99
CA LEU A 183 12.93 29.95 7.99
C LEU A 183 12.92 30.61 9.36
N SER A 184 11.83 30.42 10.10
CA SER A 184 11.74 30.84 11.49
C SER A 184 12.51 29.87 12.40
N PRO A 185 13.06 30.34 13.54
CA PRO A 185 13.65 29.46 14.54
C PRO A 185 12.59 28.46 15.06
N GLY A 186 12.82 27.15 14.83
CA GLY A 186 11.89 26.08 15.19
C GLY A 186 11.25 25.36 14.00
N ASP A 187 11.37 25.91 12.79
CA ASP A 187 10.88 25.26 11.57
C ASP A 187 11.70 24.01 11.23
N LYS A 188 11.04 22.85 11.09
CA LYS A 188 11.74 21.61 10.71
C LYS A 188 12.02 21.57 9.21
N TYR A 189 11.07 22.03 8.39
CA TYR A 189 11.11 21.85 6.95
C TYR A 189 10.81 23.12 6.17
N PRO A 190 11.56 23.46 5.11
CA PRO A 190 11.33 24.68 4.34
C PRO A 190 10.24 24.56 3.27
N VAL A 191 9.43 23.50 3.25
CA VAL A 191 8.53 23.24 2.11
C VAL A 191 7.21 23.96 2.28
N CYS A 192 6.77 24.65 1.24
CA CYS A 192 5.46 25.30 1.17
C CYS A 192 4.66 24.76 -0.02
N VAL A 193 3.34 24.72 0.14
CA VAL A 193 2.39 24.23 -0.86
C VAL A 193 1.29 25.26 -1.05
N CYS A 194 1.03 25.64 -2.29
CA CYS A 194 -0.07 26.52 -2.68
C CYS A 194 -1.05 25.78 -3.57
N LEU A 195 -2.34 25.87 -3.23
CA LEU A 195 -3.42 25.34 -4.06
C LEU A 195 -4.05 26.48 -4.86
N ASP A 196 -4.03 26.36 -6.19
CA ASP A 196 -4.77 27.25 -7.08
C ASP A 196 -5.91 26.47 -7.76
N PHE A 197 -7.16 26.74 -7.41
CA PHE A 197 -8.31 26.09 -8.05
C PHE A 197 -8.52 26.65 -9.46
N ILE A 198 -8.64 25.76 -10.45
CA ILE A 198 -8.77 26.16 -11.87
C ILE A 198 -10.22 26.54 -12.21
N GLN A 199 -11.18 25.97 -11.49
CA GLN A 199 -12.60 26.30 -11.59
C GLN A 199 -13.07 26.93 -10.28
N ASN A 200 -14.08 27.82 -10.34
CA ASN A 200 -14.75 28.38 -9.16
C ASN A 200 -15.55 27.28 -8.45
N PHE A 201 -14.85 26.40 -7.75
CA PHE A 201 -15.46 25.34 -6.97
C PHE A 201 -15.85 25.92 -5.61
N ARG A 202 -17.16 26.10 -5.40
CA ARG A 202 -17.77 26.50 -4.12
C ARG A 202 -17.08 27.67 -3.37
N ASN A 203 -16.68 28.73 -4.08
CA ASN A 203 -16.00 29.91 -3.49
C ASN A 203 -14.69 29.59 -2.73
N MET A 204 -14.05 28.43 -2.98
CA MET A 204 -12.74 28.17 -2.40
C MET A 204 -11.69 29.12 -2.97
N THR A 205 -11.05 29.89 -2.09
CA THR A 205 -9.97 30.79 -2.46
C THR A 205 -8.66 30.04 -2.51
N ASN A 206 -7.77 30.45 -3.42
CA ASN A 206 -6.41 29.94 -3.45
C ASN A 206 -5.72 30.27 -2.13
N TYR A 207 -4.99 29.31 -1.57
CA TYR A 207 -4.29 29.47 -0.31
C TYR A 207 -2.95 28.74 -0.35
N CYS A 208 -2.03 29.16 0.52
CA CYS A 208 -0.72 28.55 0.67
C CYS A 208 -0.51 28.12 2.12
N VAL A 209 0.18 27.01 2.33
CA VAL A 209 0.51 26.47 3.65
C VAL A 209 1.99 26.12 3.74
N HIS A 210 2.53 26.24 4.94
CA HIS A 210 3.82 25.68 5.31
C HIS A 210 3.63 24.21 5.73
N LEU A 211 4.46 23.29 5.24
CA LEU A 211 4.31 21.87 5.56
C LEU A 211 4.71 21.49 6.99
N ASN A 212 5.51 22.31 7.68
CA ASN A 212 5.84 22.06 9.09
C ASN A 212 4.60 22.12 9.98
N ASP A 213 3.64 22.96 9.58
CA ASP A 213 2.37 23.19 10.22
C ASP A 213 1.36 22.07 9.88
N LEU A 214 1.39 21.49 8.68
CA LEU A 214 0.50 20.37 8.32
C LEU A 214 0.68 19.13 9.20
N MET A 215 1.79 19.03 9.94
CA MET A 215 2.01 17.98 10.93
C MET A 215 1.37 18.25 12.30
N ASP A 216 0.71 19.40 12.56
CA ASP A 216 0.26 19.80 13.92
C ASP A 216 -1.21 20.27 14.07
N ILE A 217 -2.12 20.02 13.11
CA ILE A 217 -3.30 20.90 12.97
C ILE A 217 -4.66 20.21 12.90
N GLY A 218 -5.46 20.47 13.95
CA GLY A 218 -6.92 20.47 13.91
C GLY A 218 -7.57 21.83 13.58
N ASP A 219 -6.80 22.87 13.21
CA ASP A 219 -7.31 24.23 12.92
C ASP A 219 -6.47 24.99 11.85
N THR A 220 -6.88 24.90 10.57
CA THR A 220 -6.15 25.41 9.39
C THR A 220 -6.08 26.93 9.25
N ARG A 221 -6.83 27.69 10.05
CA ARG A 221 -6.78 29.16 9.99
C ARG A 221 -5.50 29.76 10.56
N LYS A 222 -4.68 28.96 11.24
CA LYS A 222 -3.43 29.43 11.86
C LYS A 222 -2.19 29.28 10.97
N THR A 223 -2.30 28.63 9.81
CA THR A 223 -1.11 28.14 9.08
C THR A 223 -1.13 28.43 7.58
N GLU A 224 -2.10 29.26 7.18
CA GLU A 224 -2.04 29.94 5.90
C GLU A 224 -0.88 30.94 5.89
N ILE A 225 -0.07 30.87 4.85
CA ILE A 225 1.07 31.77 4.62
C ILE A 225 0.81 32.64 3.38
N PRO A 226 1.34 33.88 3.31
CA PRO A 226 1.25 34.70 2.10
C PRO A 226 1.95 34.04 0.92
N ARG A 227 1.33 34.06 -0.27
CA ARG A 227 1.83 33.37 -1.47
C ARG A 227 3.25 33.77 -1.89
N ASP A 228 3.62 35.02 -1.70
CA ASP A 228 4.92 35.59 -2.06
C ASP A 228 6.08 35.08 -1.19
N THR A 229 5.77 34.52 -0.01
CA THR A 229 6.75 33.85 0.86
C THR A 229 7.19 32.48 0.32
N CYS A 230 6.41 31.87 -0.56
CA CYS A 230 6.71 30.56 -1.15
C CYS A 230 7.43 30.71 -2.49
N GLU A 231 8.74 30.38 -2.53
CA GLU A 231 9.52 30.32 -3.76
C GLU A 231 9.19 29.02 -4.54
N ILE A 232 8.23 29.13 -5.46
CA ILE A 232 7.73 27.99 -6.24
C ILE A 232 8.85 27.33 -7.06
N LYS A 233 9.01 26.02 -6.87
CA LYS A 233 9.98 25.17 -7.59
C LYS A 233 9.31 24.18 -8.54
N ARG A 234 8.07 23.78 -8.23
CA ARG A 234 7.27 22.84 -9.01
C ARG A 234 5.82 23.29 -9.09
N THR A 235 5.16 22.90 -10.17
CA THR A 235 3.72 23.04 -10.34
C THR A 235 3.21 21.76 -10.97
N THR A 236 2.22 21.16 -10.32
CA THR A 236 1.59 19.91 -10.76
C THR A 236 0.10 20.18 -10.88
N VAL A 237 -0.47 19.86 -12.04
CA VAL A 237 -1.93 19.86 -12.22
C VAL A 237 -2.46 18.59 -11.60
N VAL A 238 -3.45 18.70 -10.72
CA VAL A 238 -4.13 17.58 -10.11
C VAL A 238 -5.57 17.56 -10.59
N GLU A 239 -6.01 16.39 -11.04
CA GLU A 239 -7.38 16.11 -11.43
C GLU A 239 -7.89 14.94 -10.60
N LEU A 240 -8.99 15.19 -9.92
CA LEU A 240 -9.75 14.15 -9.26
C LEU A 240 -10.96 13.90 -10.17
N VAL A 241 -11.15 12.67 -10.62
CA VAL A 241 -12.22 12.30 -11.56
C VAL A 241 -12.93 11.02 -11.12
N SER A 242 -14.26 11.00 -11.08
CA SER A 242 -14.98 9.73 -10.87
C SER A 242 -14.82 8.80 -12.06
N GLU A 243 -15.01 7.49 -11.86
CA GLU A 243 -15.06 6.52 -12.97
C GLU A 243 -16.02 6.96 -14.10
N ASP A 244 -17.26 7.31 -13.77
CA ASP A 244 -18.28 7.69 -14.76
C ASP A 244 -17.85 8.95 -15.52
N LYS A 245 -17.26 9.93 -14.82
CA LYS A 245 -16.79 11.16 -15.45
C LYS A 245 -15.55 10.93 -16.29
N ALA A 246 -14.63 10.06 -15.87
CA ALA A 246 -13.48 9.64 -16.65
C ALA A 246 -13.90 8.94 -17.95
N LEU A 247 -14.93 8.09 -17.90
CA LEU A 247 -15.51 7.47 -19.09
C LEU A 247 -16.07 8.50 -20.07
N GLU A 248 -16.78 9.51 -19.57
CA GLU A 248 -17.28 10.63 -20.38
C GLU A 248 -16.12 11.43 -21.01
N LEU A 249 -15.17 11.89 -20.19
CA LEU A 249 -14.04 12.71 -20.61
C LEU A 249 -13.12 11.99 -21.59
N SER A 250 -12.91 10.68 -21.41
CA SER A 250 -12.06 9.87 -22.30
C SER A 250 -12.58 9.81 -23.73
N ARG A 251 -13.90 9.97 -23.92
CA ARG A 251 -14.53 10.00 -25.26
C ARG A 251 -14.46 11.39 -25.91
N SER A 252 -14.00 12.40 -25.17
CA SER A 252 -13.80 13.75 -25.69
C SER A 252 -12.38 13.92 -26.22
N ASP A 253 -12.21 14.70 -27.29
CA ASP A 253 -10.89 14.95 -27.91
C ASP A 253 -9.95 15.82 -27.04
N ASN A 254 -10.41 16.28 -25.87
CA ASN A 254 -9.75 17.36 -25.12
C ASN A 254 -9.22 16.94 -23.74
N TRP A 255 -9.40 15.70 -23.29
CA TRP A 255 -8.96 15.32 -21.94
C TRP A 255 -7.51 14.83 -21.89
N LEU A 256 -7.18 13.82 -22.70
CA LEU A 256 -5.84 13.28 -22.88
C LEU A 256 -5.45 13.33 -24.35
N SER A 257 -4.29 13.91 -24.65
CA SER A 257 -3.79 14.08 -26.02
C SER A 257 -2.89 12.92 -26.41
N PRO A 258 -2.86 12.50 -27.69
CA PRO A 258 -1.85 11.57 -28.19
C PRO A 258 -0.38 12.03 -27.99
N LEU A 259 -0.16 13.30 -27.68
CA LEU A 259 1.17 13.86 -27.36
C LEU A 259 1.56 13.71 -25.89
N ASP A 260 0.63 13.35 -25.02
CA ASP A 260 0.89 13.17 -23.59
C ASP A 260 1.77 11.92 -23.37
N ASN A 261 2.78 12.05 -22.51
CA ASN A 261 3.59 10.91 -22.09
C ASN A 261 2.92 10.28 -20.86
N ILE A 262 2.09 9.26 -21.11
CA ILE A 262 1.29 8.59 -20.08
C ILE A 262 2.15 7.57 -19.32
N ILE A 263 2.18 7.73 -18.00
CA ILE A 263 2.47 6.69 -17.01
C ILE A 263 1.10 6.18 -16.55
N LEU A 264 0.80 4.91 -16.80
CA LEU A 264 -0.44 4.30 -16.33
C LEU A 264 -0.15 3.52 -15.05
N ASP A 265 -0.89 3.82 -14.00
CA ASP A 265 -0.78 3.16 -12.71
C ASP A 265 -2.16 2.69 -12.26
N ILE A 266 -2.26 1.41 -11.87
CA ILE A 266 -3.51 0.76 -11.49
C ILE A 266 -3.29 0.05 -10.16
N ASP A 267 -4.03 0.42 -9.12
CA ASP A 267 -4.13 -0.40 -7.91
C ASP A 267 -5.33 -1.34 -8.03
N GLU A 268 -5.12 -2.59 -7.65
CA GLU A 268 -6.16 -3.61 -7.64
C GLU A 268 -7.25 -3.35 -6.60
N ASP A 269 -6.96 -2.53 -5.58
CA ASP A 269 -7.96 -2.10 -4.61
C ASP A 269 -8.96 -1.09 -5.20
N TYR A 270 -8.74 -0.59 -6.43
CA TYR A 270 -9.80 0.02 -7.25
C TYR A 270 -11.04 -0.88 -7.24
N TYR A 271 -10.79 -2.20 -7.21
CA TYR A 271 -11.52 -3.36 -6.71
C TYR A 271 -12.62 -3.21 -5.64
N GLY A 272 -12.37 -2.36 -4.66
CA GLY A 272 -12.93 -2.48 -3.33
C GLY A 272 -11.84 -2.75 -2.30
N CYS A 273 -12.20 -2.59 -1.04
CA CYS A 273 -11.30 -2.62 0.09
C CYS A 273 -11.91 -3.49 1.21
N GLU A 274 -11.22 -4.55 1.65
CA GLU A 274 -11.66 -5.43 2.74
C GLU A 274 -10.63 -5.53 3.85
N ALA A 275 -11.04 -5.44 5.13
CA ALA A 275 -10.11 -5.66 6.22
C ALA A 275 -9.59 -7.11 6.21
N ALA A 276 -8.29 -7.30 5.98
CA ALA A 276 -7.65 -8.62 5.95
C ALA A 276 -7.76 -9.40 7.28
N ILE A 277 -8.13 -8.73 8.39
CA ILE A 277 -8.41 -9.35 9.68
C ILE A 277 -9.75 -10.13 9.74
N MET A 278 -10.71 -9.84 8.85
CA MET A 278 -12.08 -10.38 8.91
C MET A 278 -12.17 -11.91 9.02
N PRO A 279 -11.39 -12.71 8.29
CA PRO A 279 -11.43 -14.16 8.43
C PRO A 279 -11.18 -14.67 9.86
N LEU A 280 -10.44 -13.92 10.68
CA LEU A 280 -10.19 -14.24 12.09
C LEU A 280 -11.37 -13.84 12.98
N TYR A 281 -12.01 -12.71 12.68
CA TYR A 281 -13.19 -12.24 13.41
C TYR A 281 -14.40 -13.14 13.18
N ASP A 282 -14.59 -13.63 11.95
CA ASP A 282 -15.68 -14.55 11.58
C ASP A 282 -15.67 -15.86 12.38
N VAL A 283 -14.50 -16.25 12.90
CA VAL A 283 -14.31 -17.45 13.74
C VAL A 283 -14.12 -17.11 15.23
N GLY A 284 -14.46 -15.88 15.62
CA GLY A 284 -14.52 -15.42 17.01
C GLY A 284 -13.18 -15.04 17.64
N MET A 285 -12.13 -14.78 16.86
CA MET A 285 -10.88 -14.22 17.42
C MET A 285 -11.03 -12.71 17.64
N THR A 286 -10.56 -12.20 18.78
CA THR A 286 -10.60 -10.76 19.09
C THR A 286 -9.34 -10.05 18.57
N SER A 287 -9.36 -8.71 18.41
CA SER A 287 -8.13 -7.95 18.09
C SER A 287 -6.99 -8.28 19.06
N GLN A 288 -7.27 -8.30 20.36
CA GLN A 288 -6.27 -8.64 21.38
C GLN A 288 -5.66 -10.03 21.17
N THR A 289 -6.49 -11.02 20.82
CA THR A 289 -6.06 -12.39 20.48
C THR A 289 -5.12 -12.40 19.27
N VAL A 290 -5.43 -11.60 18.24
CA VAL A 290 -4.63 -11.47 17.01
C VAL A 290 -3.30 -10.76 17.30
N ASP A 291 -3.34 -9.70 18.11
CA ASP A 291 -2.17 -8.89 18.46
C ASP A 291 -1.17 -9.70 19.30
N VAL A 292 -1.64 -10.44 20.32
CA VAL A 292 -0.78 -11.32 21.13
C VAL A 292 -0.07 -12.38 20.27
N VAL A 293 -0.78 -13.00 19.31
CA VAL A 293 -0.17 -13.98 18.41
C VAL A 293 0.87 -13.32 17.53
N SER A 294 0.55 -12.15 16.99
CA SER A 294 1.45 -11.37 16.14
C SER A 294 2.72 -10.97 16.89
N GLU A 295 2.62 -10.50 18.14
CA GLU A 295 3.77 -10.17 18.99
C GLU A 295 4.69 -11.38 19.21
N ILE A 296 4.13 -12.57 19.50
CA ILE A 296 4.94 -13.77 19.66
C ILE A 296 5.68 -14.13 18.36
N ILE A 297 5.00 -14.05 17.22
CA ILE A 297 5.57 -14.33 15.90
C ILE A 297 6.67 -13.32 15.56
N GLN A 298 6.44 -12.04 15.86
CA GLN A 298 7.37 -10.93 15.64
C GLN A 298 8.68 -11.09 16.41
N LEU A 299 8.63 -11.77 17.55
CA LEU A 299 9.82 -12.08 18.35
C LEU A 299 10.57 -13.33 17.86
N ILE A 300 9.98 -14.14 16.96
CA ILE A 300 10.58 -15.37 16.45
C ILE A 300 11.11 -15.17 15.02
N PHE A 301 10.35 -14.53 14.14
CA PHE A 301 10.62 -14.48 12.70
C PHE A 301 11.06 -13.09 12.25
N CYS A 302 12.29 -12.98 11.74
CA CYS A 302 12.91 -11.75 11.24
C CYS A 302 13.54 -11.99 9.85
N PRO A 303 12.73 -12.25 8.80
CA PRO A 303 13.24 -12.42 7.44
C PRO A 303 13.80 -11.10 6.91
N SER A 304 14.84 -11.20 6.08
CA SER A 304 15.53 -10.05 5.46
C SER A 304 15.21 -9.87 3.97
N ASN A 305 14.43 -10.77 3.37
CA ASN A 305 13.98 -10.70 1.98
C ASN A 305 12.70 -11.54 1.79
N ALA A 306 12.01 -11.33 0.66
CA ALA A 306 10.76 -12.00 0.34
C ALA A 306 10.86 -13.54 0.25
N GLY A 307 12.01 -14.07 -0.17
CA GLY A 307 12.25 -15.52 -0.19
C GLY A 307 12.23 -16.13 1.21
N GLN A 308 12.90 -15.48 2.17
CA GLN A 308 12.86 -15.89 3.59
C GLN A 308 11.48 -15.69 4.21
N GLU A 309 10.80 -14.60 3.87
CA GLU A 309 9.43 -14.32 4.31
C GLU A 309 8.47 -15.45 3.89
N SER A 310 8.51 -15.82 2.60
CA SER A 310 7.73 -16.93 2.05
C SER A 310 8.03 -18.26 2.74
N GLN A 311 9.32 -18.58 2.92
CA GLN A 311 9.73 -19.81 3.58
C GLN A 311 9.21 -19.92 5.02
N LEU A 312 9.29 -18.84 5.81
CA LEU A 312 8.81 -18.82 7.19
C LEU A 312 7.28 -18.90 7.27
N ASN A 313 6.57 -18.25 6.35
CA ASN A 313 5.11 -18.38 6.23
C ASN A 313 4.71 -19.83 5.90
N SER A 314 5.41 -20.52 5.00
CA SER A 314 5.16 -21.94 4.70
C SER A 314 5.45 -22.84 5.90
N LEU A 315 6.55 -22.60 6.62
CA LEU A 315 6.86 -23.34 7.84
C LEU A 315 5.79 -23.16 8.93
N PHE A 316 5.27 -21.95 9.09
CA PHE A 316 4.16 -21.67 10.01
C PHE A 316 2.86 -22.35 9.59
N TYR A 317 2.58 -22.38 8.28
CA TYR A 317 1.44 -23.11 7.73
C TYR A 317 1.51 -24.61 8.05
N ASP A 318 2.69 -25.23 7.86
CA ASP A 318 2.91 -26.65 8.17
C ASP A 318 2.72 -26.96 9.66
N LEU A 319 3.21 -26.08 10.54
CA LEU A 319 2.97 -26.18 11.98
C LEU A 319 1.46 -26.21 12.27
N ILE A 320 0.69 -25.31 11.67
CA ILE A 320 -0.77 -25.28 11.83
C ILE A 320 -1.43 -26.56 11.32
N GLN A 321 -1.02 -27.09 10.15
CA GLN A 321 -1.59 -28.33 9.62
C GLN A 321 -1.31 -29.52 10.54
N LYS A 322 -0.11 -29.63 11.11
CA LYS A 322 0.24 -30.67 12.10
C LYS A 322 -0.66 -30.60 13.34
N ILE A 323 -0.88 -29.40 13.89
CA ILE A 323 -1.76 -29.19 15.05
C ILE A 323 -3.22 -29.53 14.72
N LYS A 324 -3.70 -29.10 13.54
CA LYS A 324 -5.04 -29.37 13.05
C LYS A 324 -5.31 -30.88 12.94
N LEU A 325 -4.36 -31.63 12.37
CA LEU A 325 -4.45 -33.08 12.24
C LEU A 325 -4.59 -33.76 13.60
N VAL A 326 -3.76 -33.39 14.59
CA VAL A 326 -3.83 -33.93 15.95
C VAL A 326 -5.21 -33.67 16.58
N LYS A 327 -5.73 -32.44 16.46
CA LYS A 327 -7.06 -32.08 16.98
C LYS A 327 -8.18 -32.89 16.33
N GLN A 328 -8.14 -33.06 15.01
CA GLN A 328 -9.15 -33.83 14.27
C GLN A 328 -9.12 -35.31 14.65
N LEU A 329 -7.94 -35.90 14.85
CA LEU A 329 -7.80 -37.29 15.32
C LEU A 329 -8.38 -37.48 16.73
N ASN A 330 -8.18 -36.51 17.62
CA ASN A 330 -8.74 -36.56 18.99
C ASN A 330 -10.27 -36.41 18.99
N GLN A 331 -10.83 -35.56 18.13
CA GLN A 331 -12.28 -35.37 18.00
C GLN A 331 -13.00 -36.63 17.47
N ARG A 332 -12.36 -37.39 16.57
CA ARG A 332 -12.91 -38.64 16.02
C ARG A 332 -12.94 -39.80 17.03
N LYS A 333 -12.20 -39.72 18.15
CA LYS A 333 -11.98 -40.82 19.10
C LYS A 333 -12.67 -40.63 20.46
N GLY A 334 -13.86 -40.00 20.49
CA GLY A 334 -14.64 -39.92 21.72
C GLY A 334 -15.03 -41.30 22.27
N GLY A 335 -14.20 -41.90 23.14
CA GLY A 335 -14.57 -43.07 23.94
C GLY A 335 -13.51 -44.14 24.22
N GLU A 336 -12.40 -44.24 23.49
CA GLU A 336 -11.38 -45.28 23.77
C GLU A 336 -9.96 -44.71 23.77
N THR A 337 -9.26 -45.00 24.87
CA THR A 337 -7.88 -44.60 25.14
C THR A 337 -6.94 -45.09 24.04
N LEU A 338 -6.01 -44.22 23.64
CA LEU A 338 -4.88 -44.51 22.75
C LEU A 338 -3.84 -45.42 23.43
N ASP A 339 -4.24 -46.57 23.97
CA ASP A 339 -3.34 -47.51 24.65
C ASP A 339 -2.68 -48.53 23.70
N GLY A 340 -2.98 -48.51 22.40
CA GLY A 340 -2.49 -49.54 21.45
C GLY A 340 -1.28 -49.18 20.58
N LEU A 341 -0.80 -47.94 20.54
CA LEU A 341 0.21 -47.49 19.55
C LEU A 341 1.36 -46.63 20.10
N GLY A 342 1.60 -46.64 21.41
CA GLY A 342 2.78 -45.96 21.99
C GLY A 342 2.75 -44.42 21.96
N PHE A 343 1.60 -43.79 21.67
CA PHE A 343 1.41 -42.34 21.74
C PHE A 343 1.23 -41.83 23.18
N LYS A 344 2.15 -42.16 24.09
CA LYS A 344 2.22 -41.58 25.45
C LYS A 344 2.95 -40.24 25.51
N LYS A 345 3.48 -39.72 24.39
CA LYS A 345 4.06 -38.38 24.35
C LYS A 345 2.96 -37.35 24.11
N ASN A 346 2.89 -36.33 24.97
CA ASN A 346 2.07 -35.14 24.74
C ASN A 346 2.37 -34.61 23.31
N ALA A 347 1.40 -34.72 22.39
CA ALA A 347 1.58 -34.38 20.98
C ALA A 347 2.08 -32.93 20.79
N SER A 348 1.68 -32.02 21.70
CA SER A 348 2.17 -30.65 21.74
C SER A 348 3.68 -30.60 21.97
N LYS A 349 4.24 -31.46 22.83
CA LYS A 349 5.68 -31.54 23.09
C LYS A 349 6.46 -32.07 21.87
N VAL A 350 5.89 -33.02 21.14
CA VAL A 350 6.53 -33.56 19.93
C VAL A 350 6.56 -32.52 18.82
N ILE A 351 5.43 -31.89 18.53
CA ILE A 351 5.31 -30.83 17.52
C ILE A 351 6.18 -29.62 17.88
N TYR A 352 6.21 -29.23 19.15
CA TYR A 352 7.11 -28.18 19.65
C TYR A 352 8.58 -28.52 19.37
N GLN A 353 9.01 -29.75 19.70
CA GLN A 353 10.41 -30.13 19.56
C GLN A 353 10.83 -30.15 18.08
N ASP A 354 9.98 -30.74 17.23
CA ASP A 354 10.17 -30.78 15.77
C ASP A 354 10.28 -29.38 15.14
N PHE A 355 9.35 -28.49 15.50
CA PHE A 355 9.36 -27.11 15.01
C PHE A 355 10.56 -26.32 15.54
N TYR A 356 10.91 -26.45 16.83
CA TYR A 356 12.09 -25.81 17.40
C TYR A 356 13.39 -26.28 16.73
N ASP A 357 13.55 -27.58 16.51
CA ASP A 357 14.74 -28.13 15.85
C ASP A 357 14.84 -27.68 14.39
N THR A 358 13.69 -27.51 13.71
CA THR A 358 13.63 -26.93 12.36
C THR A 358 14.12 -25.47 12.36
N LEU A 359 13.69 -24.64 13.32
CA LEU A 359 14.14 -23.24 13.41
C LEU A 359 15.65 -23.10 13.72
N LYS A 360 16.26 -24.11 14.33
CA LYS A 360 17.70 -24.16 14.58
C LYS A 360 18.52 -24.61 13.37
N ASN A 361 17.88 -24.96 12.26
CA ASN A 361 18.61 -25.28 11.04
C ASN A 361 19.44 -24.04 10.61
N PRO A 362 20.74 -24.18 10.29
CA PRO A 362 21.61 -23.04 9.93
C PRO A 362 21.09 -22.18 8.77
N PHE A 363 20.25 -22.75 7.89
CA PHE A 363 19.62 -22.01 6.80
C PHE A 363 18.54 -21.06 7.32
N LEU A 364 17.71 -21.53 8.25
CA LEU A 364 16.59 -20.78 8.83
C LEU A 364 17.02 -19.88 9.99
N GLU A 365 18.10 -20.22 10.69
CA GLU A 365 18.61 -19.46 11.84
C GLU A 365 18.93 -17.99 11.48
N LYS A 366 19.25 -17.71 10.21
CA LYS A 366 19.47 -16.34 9.71
C LYS A 366 18.18 -15.50 9.62
N SER A 367 17.03 -16.16 9.49
CA SER A 367 15.71 -15.54 9.39
C SER A 367 14.96 -15.55 10.73
N VAL A 368 15.60 -16.03 11.81
CA VAL A 368 15.07 -16.04 13.17
C VAL A 368 15.62 -14.82 13.94
N CYS A 369 14.76 -14.15 14.70
CA CYS A 369 15.13 -12.96 15.45
C CYS A 369 16.16 -13.26 16.55
N LYS A 370 17.16 -12.38 16.72
CA LYS A 370 18.21 -12.48 17.75
C LYS A 370 17.98 -11.51 18.91
N LYS A 371 16.75 -11.46 19.44
CA LYS A 371 16.39 -10.57 20.54
C LYS A 371 16.88 -11.14 21.88
N VAL A 372 17.81 -10.43 22.55
CA VAL A 372 18.54 -10.88 23.75
C VAL A 372 17.61 -11.19 24.93
N GLU A 373 16.46 -10.53 25.01
CA GLU A 373 15.54 -10.61 26.14
C GLU A 373 14.81 -11.96 26.24
N TYR A 374 14.59 -12.67 25.12
CA TYR A 374 13.77 -13.88 25.09
C TYR A 374 14.50 -15.05 24.41
N SER A 375 14.58 -16.18 25.11
CA SER A 375 15.08 -17.43 24.50
C SER A 375 14.11 -17.94 23.43
N LEU A 376 14.61 -18.20 22.22
CA LEU A 376 13.88 -18.84 21.12
C LEU A 376 13.07 -20.04 21.61
N LYS A 377 13.69 -20.90 22.43
CA LYS A 377 13.05 -22.07 23.04
C LYS A 377 11.75 -21.74 23.77
N LYS A 378 11.75 -20.66 24.56
CA LYS A 378 10.59 -20.20 25.35
C LYS A 378 9.51 -19.64 24.43
N LEU A 379 9.87 -18.81 23.46
CA LEU A 379 8.93 -18.22 22.50
C LEU A 379 8.25 -19.29 21.65
N THR A 380 9.02 -20.26 21.13
CA THR A 380 8.50 -21.38 20.36
C THR A 380 7.50 -22.21 21.18
N LEU A 381 7.82 -22.49 22.46
CA LEU A 381 6.89 -23.20 23.35
C LEU A 381 5.59 -22.42 23.58
N ILE A 382 5.68 -21.11 23.79
CA ILE A 382 4.51 -20.23 23.97
C ILE A 382 3.64 -20.26 22.71
N LEU A 383 4.23 -20.06 21.52
CA LEU A 383 3.52 -20.07 20.25
C LEU A 383 2.78 -21.39 20.03
N VAL A 384 3.47 -22.53 20.16
CA VAL A 384 2.88 -23.85 19.94
C VAL A 384 1.73 -24.11 20.93
N ASN A 385 1.96 -23.85 22.22
CA ASN A 385 0.90 -24.01 23.23
C ASN A 385 -0.32 -23.13 22.96
N TYR A 386 -0.11 -21.91 22.45
CA TYR A 386 -1.20 -21.02 22.07
C TYR A 386 -2.00 -21.60 20.89
N LEU A 387 -1.32 -22.01 19.82
CA LEU A 387 -1.97 -22.63 18.65
C LEU A 387 -2.76 -23.89 19.03
N PHE A 388 -2.29 -24.69 19.99
CA PHE A 388 -3.02 -25.84 20.51
C PHE A 388 -4.32 -25.48 21.26
N ARG A 389 -4.46 -24.25 21.76
CA ARG A 389 -5.70 -23.77 22.42
C ARG A 389 -6.76 -23.34 21.41
N LEU A 390 -6.37 -22.95 20.20
CA LEU A 390 -7.30 -22.52 19.16
C LEU A 390 -8.23 -23.67 18.70
N THR A 391 -9.44 -23.32 18.25
CA THR A 391 -10.35 -24.27 17.62
C THR A 391 -9.86 -24.67 16.23
N VAL A 392 -10.45 -25.72 15.63
CA VAL A 392 -10.12 -26.11 14.24
C VAL A 392 -10.47 -25.00 13.25
N SER A 393 -11.61 -24.31 13.44
CA SER A 393 -12.00 -23.17 12.57
C SER A 393 -11.04 -21.98 12.71
N GLN A 394 -10.59 -21.68 13.93
CA GLN A 394 -9.58 -20.64 14.18
C GLN A 394 -8.24 -20.99 13.53
N LEU A 395 -7.78 -22.24 13.63
CA LEU A 395 -6.55 -22.68 12.95
C LEU A 395 -6.67 -22.56 11.42
N ILE A 396 -7.83 -22.88 10.85
CA ILE A 396 -8.08 -22.70 9.41
C ILE A 396 -7.98 -21.21 9.04
N ALA A 397 -8.62 -20.32 9.79
CA ALA A 397 -8.57 -18.89 9.54
C ALA A 397 -7.14 -18.33 9.66
N VAL A 398 -6.40 -18.70 10.71
CA VAL A 398 -4.98 -18.32 10.88
C VAL A 398 -4.13 -18.83 9.71
N SER A 399 -4.36 -20.05 9.24
CA SER A 399 -3.64 -20.58 8.07
C SER A 399 -3.99 -19.84 6.76
N LYS A 400 -5.24 -19.38 6.62
CA LYS A 400 -5.69 -18.61 5.46
C LYS A 400 -5.02 -17.24 5.44
N VAL A 401 -5.07 -16.50 6.55
CA VAL A 401 -4.42 -15.18 6.73
C VAL A 401 -2.90 -15.30 6.56
N GLY A 402 -2.27 -16.29 7.19
CA GLY A 402 -0.83 -16.49 7.10
C GLY A 402 -0.02 -15.39 7.76
N LEU A 403 1.26 -15.36 7.41
CA LEU A 403 2.23 -14.42 7.94
C LEU A 403 2.76 -13.51 6.84
N CYS A 404 3.03 -12.26 7.21
CA CYS A 404 3.82 -11.35 6.39
C CYS A 404 4.59 -10.35 7.27
N LEU A 405 5.59 -9.71 6.68
CA LEU A 405 6.21 -8.51 7.23
C LEU A 405 5.20 -7.35 7.24
N PRO A 406 5.32 -6.42 8.21
CA PRO A 406 4.41 -5.30 8.34
C PRO A 406 4.46 -4.33 7.15
N VAL A 407 5.61 -4.23 6.47
CA VAL A 407 5.85 -3.45 5.25
C VAL A 407 6.77 -4.27 4.34
N SER A 408 6.87 -3.90 3.06
CA SER A 408 7.81 -4.54 2.14
C SER A 408 9.27 -4.26 2.53
N GLN A 409 10.20 -5.11 2.09
CA GLN A 409 11.63 -4.91 2.31
C GLN A 409 12.21 -3.73 1.52
N SER A 410 11.48 -3.26 0.50
CA SER A 410 11.86 -2.11 -0.32
C SER A 410 11.56 -0.75 0.35
N THR A 411 10.77 -0.72 1.42
CA THR A 411 10.45 0.49 2.19
C THR A 411 11.71 1.11 2.82
N TYR A 412 11.86 2.43 2.79
CA TYR A 412 13.08 3.17 3.18
C TYR A 412 13.65 2.79 4.56
N GLU A 413 12.79 2.61 5.56
CA GLU A 413 13.18 2.29 6.94
C GLU A 413 12.97 0.82 7.28
N PHE A 414 12.95 -0.05 6.27
CA PHE A 414 12.81 -1.47 6.50
C PHE A 414 13.95 -2.00 7.39
N SER A 415 13.58 -2.74 8.43
CA SER A 415 14.48 -3.48 9.30
C SER A 415 13.91 -4.88 9.53
N PRO A 416 14.73 -5.95 9.37
CA PRO A 416 14.31 -7.31 9.71
C PRO A 416 13.82 -7.46 11.15
N ASP A 417 14.30 -6.62 12.09
CA ASP A 417 13.90 -6.65 13.50
C ASP A 417 12.44 -6.26 13.74
N MET A 418 11.80 -5.63 12.74
CA MET A 418 10.35 -5.43 12.74
C MET A 418 9.59 -6.75 12.84
N GLY A 419 10.17 -7.85 12.37
CA GLY A 419 9.62 -9.20 12.45
C GLY A 419 8.33 -9.43 11.66
N MET A 420 7.97 -10.70 11.46
CA MET A 420 6.70 -11.07 10.83
C MET A 420 5.54 -10.98 11.82
N ARG A 421 4.32 -10.85 11.30
CA ARG A 421 3.06 -10.88 12.06
C ARG A 421 2.00 -11.65 11.29
N LEU A 422 0.82 -11.86 11.89
CA LEU A 422 -0.33 -12.28 11.11
C LEU A 422 -0.61 -11.24 10.02
N CYS A 423 -0.83 -11.67 8.78
CA CYS A 423 -0.99 -10.78 7.64
C CYS A 423 -2.39 -10.14 7.57
N VAL A 424 -2.65 -9.24 8.51
CA VAL A 424 -3.97 -8.64 8.72
C VAL A 424 -4.08 -7.20 8.21
N GLY A 425 -3.05 -6.73 7.48
CA GLY A 425 -2.99 -5.38 6.97
C GLY A 425 -2.84 -4.30 8.04
N PHE A 426 -2.77 -3.05 7.58
CA PHE A 426 -2.88 -1.86 8.42
C PHE A 426 -4.33 -1.50 8.69
N ASN A 427 -5.21 -1.76 7.73
CA ASN A 427 -6.59 -1.35 7.80
C ASN A 427 -7.44 -2.29 8.66
N ARG A 428 -8.00 -1.78 9.77
CA ARG A 428 -8.80 -2.58 10.71
C ARG A 428 -10.18 -1.95 10.93
N PRO A 429 -11.24 -2.75 11.22
CA PRO A 429 -12.58 -2.21 11.45
C PRO A 429 -12.68 -1.16 12.58
N ASN A 430 -11.79 -1.24 13.58
CA ASN A 430 -11.74 -0.30 14.70
C ASN A 430 -10.77 0.87 14.48
N ARG A 431 -10.00 0.85 13.39
CA ARG A 431 -8.99 1.84 13.01
C ARG A 431 -8.84 1.77 11.49
N THR A 432 -9.78 2.40 10.81
CA THR A 432 -9.76 2.54 9.35
C THR A 432 -9.57 3.99 8.97
N MET A 433 -8.77 4.21 7.93
CA MET A 433 -8.59 5.52 7.29
C MET A 433 -9.34 5.59 5.95
N VAL A 434 -9.92 4.47 5.50
CA VAL A 434 -10.53 4.32 4.18
C VAL A 434 -11.89 3.63 4.26
N ILE A 435 -12.67 3.70 3.19
CA ILE A 435 -13.98 3.06 3.14
C ILE A 435 -13.81 1.56 2.83
N PHE A 436 -14.42 0.71 3.65
CA PHE A 436 -14.54 -0.70 3.30
C PHE A 436 -15.62 -0.91 2.24
N HIS A 437 -15.25 -1.62 1.18
CA HIS A 437 -16.16 -2.09 0.15
C HIS A 437 -15.80 -3.51 -0.25
N THR A 438 -16.64 -4.47 0.15
CA THR A 438 -16.61 -5.83 -0.36
C THR A 438 -17.34 -5.87 -1.71
N PRO A 439 -16.64 -6.05 -2.84
CA PRO A 439 -17.33 -6.13 -4.13
C PRO A 439 -18.04 -7.47 -4.27
N THR A 440 -19.08 -7.50 -5.10
CA THR A 440 -19.63 -8.72 -5.68
C THR A 440 -18.89 -9.06 -6.98
N MET A 441 -19.00 -10.32 -7.44
CA MET A 441 -18.46 -10.70 -8.76
C MET A 441 -19.02 -9.84 -9.90
N ARG A 442 -20.29 -9.44 -9.80
CA ARG A 442 -20.93 -8.57 -10.79
C ARG A 442 -20.32 -7.16 -10.79
N GLU A 443 -20.03 -6.59 -9.61
CA GLU A 443 -19.34 -5.31 -9.51
C GLU A 443 -17.94 -5.37 -10.10
N ILE A 444 -17.20 -6.47 -9.87
CA ILE A 444 -15.90 -6.70 -10.52
C ILE A 444 -16.05 -6.72 -12.04
N GLU A 445 -17.00 -7.47 -12.58
CA GLU A 445 -17.23 -7.56 -14.04
C GLU A 445 -17.60 -6.21 -14.67
N ILE A 446 -18.49 -5.45 -14.03
CA ILE A 446 -18.90 -4.12 -14.48
C ILE A 446 -17.69 -3.19 -14.49
N ARG A 447 -16.92 -3.15 -13.39
CA ARG A 447 -15.77 -2.27 -13.30
C ARG A 447 -14.64 -2.65 -14.26
N THR A 448 -14.41 -3.95 -14.47
CA THR A 448 -13.49 -4.43 -15.52
C THR A 448 -13.93 -3.91 -16.90
N ALA A 449 -15.23 -3.93 -17.20
CA ALA A 449 -15.75 -3.43 -18.47
C ALA A 449 -15.59 -1.91 -18.60
N ASN A 450 -15.83 -1.16 -17.53
CA ASN A 450 -15.64 0.29 -17.46
C ASN A 450 -14.16 0.66 -17.65
N MET A 451 -13.26 0.05 -16.88
CA MET A 451 -11.81 0.25 -17.04
C MET A 451 -11.35 -0.07 -18.46
N ARG A 452 -11.83 -1.16 -19.10
CA ARG A 452 -11.54 -1.43 -20.51
C ARG A 452 -12.07 -0.35 -21.45
N SER A 453 -13.26 0.18 -21.20
CA SER A 453 -13.83 1.27 -22.01
C SER A 453 -13.04 2.56 -21.85
N LEU A 454 -12.53 2.85 -20.65
CA LEU A 454 -11.67 3.99 -20.37
C LEU A 454 -10.34 3.84 -21.11
N LEU A 455 -9.62 2.73 -20.89
CA LEU A 455 -8.30 2.49 -21.46
C LEU A 455 -8.29 2.54 -23.00
N LYS A 456 -9.36 2.12 -23.67
CA LYS A 456 -9.50 2.19 -25.14
C LYS A 456 -9.37 3.60 -25.71
N ASN A 457 -9.71 4.63 -24.94
CA ASN A 457 -9.61 6.01 -25.38
C ASN A 457 -8.42 6.76 -24.76
N VAL A 458 -7.66 6.10 -23.88
CA VAL A 458 -6.44 6.66 -23.28
C VAL A 458 -5.26 6.42 -24.25
N PRO A 459 -4.42 7.44 -24.52
CA PRO A 459 -3.21 7.26 -25.32
C PRO A 459 -2.34 6.11 -24.79
N ALA A 460 -1.67 5.38 -25.70
CA ALA A 460 -0.87 4.23 -25.31
C ALA A 460 0.20 4.62 -24.26
N PRO A 461 0.20 3.98 -23.08
CA PRO A 461 1.17 4.30 -22.04
C PRO A 461 2.58 3.89 -22.45
N SER A 462 3.58 4.58 -21.89
CA SER A 462 4.99 4.25 -22.11
C SER A 462 5.56 3.30 -21.05
N VAL A 463 4.90 3.23 -19.91
CA VAL A 463 5.15 2.28 -18.81
C VAL A 463 3.83 2.07 -18.07
N VAL A 464 3.59 0.84 -17.61
CA VAL A 464 2.44 0.49 -16.78
C VAL A 464 2.94 -0.08 -15.45
N THR A 465 2.31 0.32 -14.36
CA THR A 465 2.48 -0.28 -13.04
C THR A 465 1.13 -0.79 -12.52
N VAL A 466 1.15 -1.94 -11.85
CA VAL A 466 -0.02 -2.55 -11.20
C VAL A 466 0.36 -2.87 -9.76
N CYS A 467 -0.36 -2.32 -8.79
CA CYS A 467 -0.17 -2.61 -7.37
C CYS A 467 -1.20 -3.63 -6.88
N ARG A 468 -0.76 -4.61 -6.10
CA ARG A 468 -1.66 -5.61 -5.52
C ARG A 468 -2.30 -5.18 -4.21
N SER A 469 -1.64 -4.36 -3.39
CA SER A 469 -2.14 -3.87 -2.09
C SER A 469 -2.77 -4.97 -1.21
N MET A 470 -2.15 -6.16 -1.19
CA MET A 470 -2.60 -7.26 -0.30
C MET A 470 -1.90 -7.22 1.05
N ARG A 471 -0.63 -6.77 1.10
CA ARG A 471 0.18 -6.71 2.32
C ARG A 471 -0.34 -5.67 3.32
N ASP A 472 -0.69 -4.48 2.86
CA ASP A 472 -1.36 -3.44 3.65
C ASP A 472 -2.85 -3.74 3.92
N GLY A 473 -3.41 -4.70 3.17
CA GLY A 473 -4.70 -5.33 3.41
C GLY A 473 -5.87 -4.56 2.85
N TYR A 474 -5.70 -3.96 1.66
CA TYR A 474 -6.79 -3.31 0.94
C TYR A 474 -7.46 -4.25 -0.07
N THR A 475 -6.71 -4.83 -1.02
CA THR A 475 -7.29 -5.66 -2.08
C THR A 475 -8.03 -6.89 -1.53
N PRO A 476 -9.29 -7.15 -1.96
CA PRO A 476 -10.07 -8.29 -1.49
C PRO A 476 -9.42 -9.62 -1.87
N VAL A 477 -8.71 -10.24 -0.91
CA VAL A 477 -7.91 -11.47 -1.10
C VAL A 477 -8.70 -12.60 -1.76
N LYS A 478 -10.02 -12.67 -1.54
CA LYS A 478 -10.88 -13.70 -2.13
C LYS A 478 -11.09 -13.55 -3.64
N TYR A 479 -10.89 -12.35 -4.19
CA TYR A 479 -11.06 -12.03 -5.60
C TYR A 479 -9.77 -11.64 -6.32
N PHE A 480 -8.66 -11.48 -5.58
CA PHE A 480 -7.34 -11.13 -6.10
C PHE A 480 -7.01 -11.79 -7.46
N SER A 481 -7.01 -13.13 -7.55
CA SER A 481 -6.63 -13.82 -8.80
C SER A 481 -7.54 -13.50 -9.99
N LYS A 482 -8.80 -13.12 -9.74
CA LYS A 482 -9.73 -12.65 -10.78
C LYS A 482 -9.44 -11.20 -11.17
N ILE A 483 -9.18 -10.33 -10.19
CA ILE A 483 -8.91 -8.91 -10.37
C ILE A 483 -7.62 -8.71 -11.17
N GLU A 484 -6.49 -9.29 -10.71
CA GLU A 484 -5.20 -9.20 -11.40
C GLU A 484 -5.32 -9.69 -12.84
N LYS A 485 -5.94 -10.86 -13.03
CA LYS A 485 -6.17 -11.43 -14.37
C LYS A 485 -7.01 -10.51 -15.25
N ASP A 486 -8.04 -9.88 -14.71
CA ASP A 486 -8.90 -8.96 -15.46
C ASP A 486 -8.16 -7.69 -15.88
N VAL A 487 -7.36 -7.11 -14.98
CA VAL A 487 -6.50 -5.95 -15.21
C VAL A 487 -5.48 -6.26 -16.31
N LEU A 488 -4.72 -7.35 -16.17
CA LEU A 488 -3.72 -7.74 -17.17
C LEU A 488 -4.34 -8.03 -18.53
N ASN A 489 -5.50 -8.71 -18.57
CA ASN A 489 -6.21 -8.93 -19.83
C ASN A 489 -6.78 -7.63 -20.41
N ALA A 490 -7.21 -6.67 -19.59
CA ALA A 490 -7.65 -5.38 -20.08
C ALA A 490 -6.50 -4.63 -20.78
N LEU A 491 -5.30 -4.64 -20.19
CA LEU A 491 -4.11 -4.04 -20.75
C LEU A 491 -3.69 -4.70 -22.08
N ILE A 492 -3.51 -6.03 -22.07
CA ILE A 492 -3.08 -6.81 -23.25
C ILE A 492 -4.06 -6.66 -24.42
N ASN A 493 -5.37 -6.69 -24.15
CA ASN A 493 -6.37 -6.61 -25.21
C ASN A 493 -6.60 -5.19 -25.73
N THR A 494 -6.08 -4.16 -25.05
CA THR A 494 -6.28 -2.75 -25.42
C THR A 494 -5.06 -2.17 -26.11
N TYR A 495 -3.85 -2.48 -25.64
CA TYR A 495 -2.62 -1.87 -26.13
C TYR A 495 -1.76 -2.90 -26.88
N GLU A 496 -1.55 -2.68 -28.18
CA GLU A 496 -0.80 -3.58 -29.07
C GLU A 496 0.63 -3.89 -28.56
N LYS A 497 1.25 -2.93 -27.88
CA LYS A 497 2.62 -3.06 -27.35
C LYS A 497 2.69 -3.77 -25.99
N ILE A 498 1.57 -4.25 -25.45
CA ILE A 498 1.52 -4.99 -24.19
C ILE A 498 1.17 -6.44 -24.51
N SER A 499 2.03 -7.34 -24.05
CA SER A 499 1.87 -8.79 -24.20
C SER A 499 2.24 -9.51 -22.90
N PHE A 500 2.03 -10.83 -22.83
CA PHE A 500 2.44 -11.61 -21.66
C PHE A 500 3.95 -11.51 -21.36
N ASP A 501 4.79 -11.37 -22.39
CA ASP A 501 6.24 -11.24 -22.24
C ASP A 501 6.68 -9.88 -21.68
N SER A 502 5.78 -8.89 -21.71
CA SER A 502 6.00 -7.54 -21.16
C SER A 502 5.70 -7.43 -19.65
N ILE A 503 5.14 -8.49 -19.05
CA ILE A 503 4.73 -8.50 -17.65
C ILE A 503 5.91 -8.92 -16.78
N HIS A 504 6.23 -8.08 -15.81
CA HIS A 504 7.33 -8.25 -14.88
C HIS A 504 6.79 -8.23 -13.45
N TYR A 505 6.85 -9.36 -12.77
CA TYR A 505 6.51 -9.47 -11.35
C TYR A 505 7.71 -9.03 -10.51
N ASP A 506 7.51 -8.13 -9.55
CA ASP A 506 8.55 -7.75 -8.59
C ASP A 506 8.98 -8.97 -7.76
N SER A 507 10.24 -8.98 -7.32
CA SER A 507 10.77 -10.04 -6.47
C SER A 507 10.20 -10.03 -5.05
N ASP A 508 9.65 -8.90 -4.61
CA ASP A 508 9.19 -8.66 -3.24
C ASP A 508 7.68 -8.93 -3.05
N LEU A 509 7.02 -9.49 -4.08
CA LEU A 509 5.60 -9.83 -4.06
C LEU A 509 5.18 -10.78 -2.92
N LEU A 510 4.09 -10.44 -2.24
CA LEU A 510 3.54 -11.26 -1.16
C LEU A 510 2.92 -12.54 -1.74
N GLY A 511 3.52 -13.69 -1.42
CA GLY A 511 3.14 -14.97 -1.99
C GLY A 511 3.64 -15.20 -3.43
N GLY A 512 4.54 -14.34 -3.92
CA GLY A 512 5.11 -14.42 -5.27
C GLY A 512 4.07 -14.25 -6.36
N LYS A 513 4.39 -14.71 -7.58
CA LYS A 513 3.49 -14.62 -8.74
C LYS A 513 2.07 -15.20 -8.49
N PRO A 514 1.88 -16.36 -7.84
CA PRO A 514 0.54 -16.88 -7.54
C PRO A 514 -0.26 -16.03 -6.54
N GLY A 515 0.40 -15.17 -5.77
CA GLY A 515 -0.21 -14.33 -4.74
C GLY A 515 -0.56 -15.07 -3.45
N LEU A 516 -1.09 -14.32 -2.48
CA LEU A 516 -1.34 -14.83 -1.13
C LEU A 516 -2.24 -16.09 -1.09
N PRO A 517 -3.37 -16.19 -1.82
CA PRO A 517 -4.25 -17.38 -1.75
C PRO A 517 -3.56 -18.69 -2.18
N GLU A 518 -2.64 -18.61 -3.13
CA GLU A 518 -2.00 -19.78 -3.76
C GLU A 518 -0.55 -20.00 -3.31
N ARG A 519 -0.05 -19.18 -2.37
CA ARG A 519 1.35 -19.17 -1.90
C ARG A 519 1.93 -20.50 -1.39
N HIS A 520 1.06 -21.44 -1.01
CA HIS A 520 1.44 -22.77 -0.49
C HIS A 520 1.37 -23.86 -1.55
N PHE A 521 0.82 -23.56 -2.73
CA PHE A 521 0.79 -24.46 -3.87
C PHE A 521 1.94 -24.08 -4.79
N VAL A 522 3.11 -24.68 -4.57
CA VAL A 522 4.20 -24.57 -5.53
C VAL A 522 3.79 -25.41 -6.75
N VAL A 523 3.58 -24.76 -7.88
CA VAL A 523 3.63 -25.42 -9.19
C VAL A 523 5.12 -25.57 -9.51
N GLU A 524 5.59 -26.82 -9.63
CA GLU A 524 6.94 -27.16 -10.10
C GLU A 524 7.27 -26.52 -11.46
#